data_AF-A0A2G8TBZ7-F1
#
_entry.id   AF-A0A2G8TBZ7-F1
#
_cell.length_a   1.000
_cell.length_b   1.000
_cell.length_c   1.000
_cell.angle_alpha   90.00
_cell.angle_beta   90.00
_cell.angle_gamma   90.00
#
_symmetry.space_group_name_H-M   'P 1'
#
loop_
_entity.id
_entity.type
_entity.pdbx_description
1 polymer ?
#
loop_
_entity_poly.entity_id
_entity_poly.type
_entity_poly.pdbx_seq_one_letter_code
_entity_poly.pdbx_strand_id
1 'polypeptide(L)'
;MKIKLMLKSVVVGVSAMVAMSGALAADMTGAGATFPYPIYAKWAEMYKASTGNGLNYQSVGSGAGIKQIKAKTVDFGASDMPLKAEELAAEGLVQFPAVMGGVVMVVNLPGVTPGQMKLT
;
A
#
# COMPACT_ATOMS: atom_id res chain seq x y z
N MET A 1 35.53 33.42 -26.70
CA MET A 1 34.09 33.23 -27.04
C MET A 1 33.66 31.75 -27.09
N LYS A 2 34.46 30.84 -27.65
CA LYS A 2 34.14 29.41 -27.79
C LYS A 2 33.92 28.65 -26.46
N ILE A 3 34.69 28.97 -25.42
CA ILE A 3 34.57 28.35 -24.08
C ILE A 3 33.24 28.68 -23.40
N LYS A 4 32.77 29.93 -23.47
CA LYS A 4 31.45 30.31 -22.91
C LYS A 4 30.29 29.65 -23.68
N LEU A 5 30.48 29.35 -24.97
CA LEU A 5 29.51 28.63 -25.78
C LEU A 5 29.47 27.14 -25.40
N MET A 6 30.63 26.50 -25.24
CA MET A 6 30.75 25.12 -24.75
C MET A 6 30.15 24.92 -23.36
N LEU A 7 30.40 25.82 -22.40
CA LEU A 7 29.82 25.72 -21.06
C LEU A 7 28.28 25.80 -21.09
N LYS A 8 27.70 26.64 -21.95
CA LYS A 8 26.23 26.72 -22.11
C LYS A 8 25.65 25.44 -22.70
N SER A 9 26.31 24.85 -23.69
CA SER A 9 25.89 23.58 -24.30
C SER A 9 25.94 22.42 -23.30
N VAL A 10 26.95 22.39 -22.43
CA VAL A 10 27.06 21.37 -21.37
C VAL A 10 25.95 21.51 -20.34
N VAL A 11 25.65 22.74 -19.90
CA VAL A 11 24.56 22.98 -18.91
C VAL A 11 23.19 22.60 -19.47
N VAL A 12 22.92 22.90 -20.75
CA VAL A 12 21.67 22.50 -21.42
C VAL A 12 21.60 20.98 -21.62
N GLY A 13 22.71 20.33 -21.98
CA GLY A 13 22.77 18.87 -22.12
C GLY A 13 22.53 18.11 -20.80
N VAL A 14 23.08 18.61 -19.69
CA VAL A 14 22.88 18.00 -18.37
C VAL A 14 21.45 18.19 -17.87
N SER A 15 20.85 19.36 -18.08
CA SER A 15 19.45 19.61 -17.69
C SER A 15 18.44 18.80 -18.52
N ALA A 16 18.74 18.54 -19.80
CA ALA A 16 17.94 17.63 -20.62
C ALA A 16 18.03 16.16 -20.16
N MET A 17 19.19 15.71 -19.66
CA MET A 17 19.34 14.35 -19.12
C MET A 17 18.58 14.16 -17.80
N VAL A 18 18.52 15.18 -16.94
CA VAL A 18 17.71 15.14 -15.69
C VAL A 18 16.20 15.16 -15.99
N ALA A 19 15.78 15.81 -17.09
CA ALA A 19 14.38 15.77 -17.53
C ALA A 19 13.96 14.44 -18.16
N MET A 20 14.92 13.58 -18.54
CA MET A 20 14.69 12.28 -19.19
C MET A 20 14.92 11.08 -18.27
N SER A 21 15.17 11.28 -16.97
CA SER A 21 15.05 10.18 -16.01
C SER A 21 13.58 9.79 -15.92
N GLY A 22 13.17 8.80 -16.73
CA GLY A 22 11.87 8.18 -16.62
C GLY A 22 11.63 7.77 -15.17
N ALA A 23 10.42 8.01 -14.67
CA ALA A 23 10.04 7.56 -13.34
C ALA A 23 10.28 6.04 -13.25
N LEU A 24 11.31 5.65 -12.51
CA LEU A 24 11.50 4.25 -12.14
C LEU A 24 10.33 3.93 -11.22
N ALA A 25 9.39 3.14 -11.74
CA ALA A 25 8.24 2.73 -10.96
C ALA A 25 8.74 1.87 -9.81
N ALA A 26 8.62 2.42 -8.59
CA ALA A 26 9.16 1.82 -7.39
C ALA A 26 8.27 0.65 -6.95
N ASP A 27 8.90 -0.44 -6.52
CA ASP A 27 8.21 -1.47 -5.76
C ASP A 27 7.66 -0.83 -4.46
N MET A 28 6.43 -1.20 -4.10
CA MET A 28 5.73 -0.68 -2.94
C MET A 28 5.72 -1.72 -1.81
N THR A 29 5.88 -1.25 -0.58
CA THR A 29 5.79 -2.06 0.62
C THR A 29 4.62 -1.62 1.48
N GLY A 30 3.86 -2.58 1.98
CA GLY A 30 2.78 -2.32 2.92
C GLY A 30 2.66 -3.37 3.99
N ALA A 31 2.02 -3.00 5.09
CA ALA A 31 1.78 -3.91 6.20
C ALA A 31 0.48 -3.58 6.92
N GLY A 32 -0.19 -4.60 7.46
CA GLY A 32 -1.31 -4.38 8.35
C GLY A 32 -2.35 -5.48 8.40
N ALA A 33 -3.62 -5.07 8.39
CA ALA A 33 -4.81 -5.89 8.52
C ALA A 33 -4.74 -7.24 7.78
N THR A 34 -5.09 -8.31 8.48
CA THR A 34 -5.15 -9.65 7.90
C THR A 34 -6.44 -9.87 7.11
N PHE A 35 -7.51 -9.14 7.45
CA PHE A 35 -8.82 -9.23 6.81
C PHE A 35 -8.77 -8.98 5.28
N PRO A 36 -8.17 -7.88 4.76
CA PRO A 36 -8.07 -7.65 3.32
C PRO A 36 -6.87 -8.37 2.66
N TYR A 37 -6.05 -9.12 3.41
CA TYR A 37 -4.86 -9.78 2.86
C TYR A 37 -5.14 -10.59 1.59
N PRO A 38 -6.20 -11.43 1.51
CA PRO A 38 -6.44 -12.23 0.32
C PRO A 38 -6.65 -11.40 -0.95
N ILE A 39 -7.35 -10.27 -0.84
CA ILE A 39 -7.61 -9.40 -1.99
C ILE A 39 -6.39 -8.55 -2.36
N TYR A 40 -5.63 -8.06 -1.38
CA TYR A 40 -4.39 -7.33 -1.64
C TYR A 40 -3.32 -8.21 -2.29
N ALA A 41 -3.20 -9.47 -1.87
CA ALA A 41 -2.31 -10.43 -2.52
C ALA A 41 -2.69 -10.63 -3.99
N LYS A 42 -3.99 -10.77 -4.28
CA LYS A 42 -4.45 -10.93 -5.67
C LYS A 42 -4.25 -9.67 -6.51
N TRP A 43 -4.51 -8.50 -5.95
CA TRP A 43 -4.24 -7.22 -6.62
C TRP A 43 -2.75 -7.01 -6.88
N ALA A 44 -1.88 -7.35 -5.94
CA ALA A 44 -0.43 -7.26 -6.11
C ALA A 44 0.07 -8.14 -7.28
N GLU A 45 -0.42 -9.38 -7.37
CA GLU A 45 -0.13 -10.28 -8.49
C GLU A 45 -0.55 -9.67 -9.82
N MET A 46 -1.80 -9.20 -9.92
CA MET A 46 -2.35 -8.60 -11.14
C MET A 46 -1.66 -7.28 -11.50
N TYR A 47 -1.30 -6.48 -10.51
CA TYR A 47 -0.60 -5.21 -10.68
C TYR A 47 0.82 -5.45 -11.20
N LYS A 48 1.55 -6.44 -10.68
CA LYS A 48 2.86 -6.85 -11.20
C LYS A 48 2.75 -7.34 -12.64
N ALA A 49 1.76 -8.17 -12.94
CA ALA A 49 1.57 -8.70 -14.30
C ALA A 49 1.24 -7.60 -15.33
N SER A 50 0.47 -6.58 -14.93
CA SER A 50 0.03 -5.50 -15.83
C SER A 50 1.03 -4.34 -15.95
N THR A 51 1.79 -4.05 -14.90
CA THR A 51 2.65 -2.85 -14.84
C THR A 51 4.14 -3.15 -14.71
N GLY A 52 4.51 -4.37 -14.32
CA GLY A 52 5.88 -4.70 -13.94
C GLY A 52 6.28 -4.23 -12.53
N ASN A 53 5.39 -3.56 -11.78
CA ASN A 53 5.69 -3.00 -10.46
C ASN A 53 5.27 -3.96 -9.34
N GLY A 54 6.16 -4.16 -8.36
CA GLY A 54 5.91 -5.00 -7.20
C GLY A 54 5.10 -4.29 -6.13
N LEU A 55 4.24 -5.05 -5.47
CA LEU A 55 3.59 -4.65 -4.23
C LEU A 55 3.82 -5.79 -3.24
N ASN A 56 4.63 -5.54 -2.23
CA ASN A 56 4.90 -6.47 -1.15
C ASN A 56 4.05 -6.11 0.07
N TYR A 57 3.06 -6.94 0.41
CA TYR A 57 2.16 -6.71 1.53
C TYR A 57 2.34 -7.75 2.64
N GLN A 58 2.56 -7.28 3.87
CA GLN A 58 2.80 -8.09 5.06
C GLN A 58 1.54 -8.16 5.94
N SER A 59 1.00 -9.37 6.11
CA SER A 59 -0.17 -9.65 6.96
C SER A 59 0.25 -9.75 8.42
N VAL A 60 0.22 -8.63 9.15
CA VAL A 60 0.75 -8.51 10.52
C VAL A 60 -0.29 -8.02 11.54
N GLY A 61 -1.52 -7.76 11.08
CA GLY A 61 -2.61 -7.19 11.87
C GLY A 61 -2.64 -5.65 11.87
N SER A 62 -3.84 -5.09 12.06
CA SER A 62 -4.12 -3.65 11.96
C SER A 62 -3.23 -2.79 12.87
N GLY A 63 -3.02 -3.20 14.12
CA GLY A 63 -2.18 -2.46 15.07
C GLY A 63 -0.71 -2.38 14.64
N ALA A 64 -0.16 -3.48 14.09
CA ALA A 64 1.21 -3.47 13.57
C ALA A 64 1.32 -2.62 12.30
N GLY A 65 0.31 -2.65 11.42
CA GLY A 65 0.24 -1.78 10.24
C GLY A 65 0.24 -0.29 10.61
N ILE A 66 -0.60 0.13 11.55
CA ILE A 66 -0.65 1.50 12.07
C ILE A 66 0.73 1.92 12.63
N LYS A 67 1.35 1.06 13.43
CA LYS A 67 2.67 1.35 14.01
C LYS A 67 3.75 1.53 12.92
N GLN A 68 3.76 0.66 11.91
CA GLN A 68 4.77 0.69 10.85
C GLN A 68 4.62 1.90 9.92
N ILE A 69 3.40 2.29 9.56
CA ILE A 69 3.20 3.47 8.69
C ILE A 69 3.56 4.77 9.41
N LYS A 70 3.22 4.90 10.70
CA LYS A 70 3.66 6.04 11.54
C LYS A 70 5.17 6.11 11.70
N ALA A 71 5.81 4.94 11.86
CA ALA A 71 7.26 4.83 11.91
C ALA A 71 7.94 4.99 10.53
N LYS A 72 7.18 5.14 9.44
CA LYS A 72 7.65 5.26 8.06
C LYS A 72 8.54 4.10 7.61
N THR A 73 8.27 2.90 8.12
CA THR A 73 9.00 1.68 7.75
C THR A 73 8.38 0.96 6.55
N VAL A 74 7.20 1.40 6.12
CA VAL A 74 6.45 0.92 4.95
C VAL A 74 5.85 2.10 4.20
N ASP A 75 5.54 1.93 2.93
CA ASP A 75 4.96 2.98 2.08
C ASP A 75 3.47 3.20 2.39
N PHE A 76 2.75 2.15 2.80
CA PHE A 76 1.36 2.25 3.25
C PHE A 76 1.03 1.29 4.39
N GLY A 77 0.11 1.72 5.26
CA GLY A 77 -0.48 0.88 6.31
C GLY A 77 -1.89 0.45 5.94
N ALA A 78 -2.32 -0.72 6.42
CA ALA A 78 -3.71 -1.17 6.29
C ALA A 78 -4.32 -1.47 7.66
N SER A 79 -5.54 -1.00 7.90
CA SER A 79 -6.23 -1.16 9.17
C SER A 79 -7.73 -1.33 8.97
N ASP A 80 -8.32 -2.29 9.67
CA ASP A 80 -9.78 -2.44 9.81
C ASP A 80 -10.36 -1.46 10.85
N MET A 81 -9.49 -0.80 11.62
CA MET A 81 -9.84 0.22 12.60
C MET A 81 -9.50 1.61 12.03
N PRO A 82 -10.50 2.43 11.66
CA PRO A 82 -10.24 3.77 11.17
C PRO A 82 -9.65 4.65 12.29
N LEU A 83 -8.60 5.39 11.96
CA LEU A 83 -8.03 6.38 12.88
C LEU A 83 -8.88 7.65 12.94
N LYS A 84 -8.80 8.36 14.08
CA LYS A 84 -9.43 9.67 14.25
C LYS A 84 -8.72 10.72 13.38
N ALA A 85 -9.44 11.75 12.96
CA ALA A 85 -8.91 12.81 12.11
C ALA A 85 -7.72 13.54 12.75
N GLU A 86 -7.75 13.77 14.05
CA GLU A 86 -6.67 14.45 14.78
C GLU A 86 -5.38 13.62 14.78
N GLU A 87 -5.51 12.29 14.87
CA GLU A 87 -4.38 11.37 14.81
C GLU A 87 -3.79 11.30 13.39
N LEU A 88 -4.63 11.24 12.36
CA LEU A 88 -4.18 11.30 10.97
C LEU A 88 -3.44 12.61 10.66
N ALA A 89 -3.97 13.74 11.13
CA ALA A 89 -3.33 15.04 10.95
C ALA A 89 -1.97 15.14 11.67
N ALA A 90 -1.88 14.64 12.90
CA ALA A 90 -0.65 14.65 13.69
C ALA A 90 0.47 13.81 13.05
N GLU A 91 0.11 12.70 12.40
CA GLU A 91 1.05 11.78 11.75
C GLU A 91 1.29 12.13 10.27
N GLY A 92 0.57 13.11 9.72
CA GLY A 92 0.62 13.48 8.30
C GLY A 92 0.11 12.36 7.38
N LEU A 93 -0.87 11.59 7.83
CA LEU A 93 -1.44 10.46 7.10
C LEU A 93 -2.76 10.82 6.43
N VAL A 94 -3.01 10.18 5.28
CA VAL A 94 -4.31 10.18 4.60
C VAL A 94 -4.87 8.77 4.68
N GLN A 95 -6.16 8.66 5.03
CA GLN A 95 -6.86 7.39 5.14
C GLN A 95 -8.04 7.36 4.17
N PHE A 96 -8.19 6.26 3.43
CA PHE A 96 -9.30 6.02 2.51
C PHE A 96 -9.75 4.55 2.60
N PRO A 97 -11.05 4.25 2.39
CA PRO A 97 -11.52 2.87 2.37
C PRO A 97 -11.10 2.17 1.07
N ALA A 98 -10.61 0.93 1.17
CA ALA A 98 -10.22 0.13 0.01
C ALA A 98 -11.29 -0.90 -0.40
N VAL A 99 -11.85 -1.62 0.58
CA VAL A 99 -12.84 -2.68 0.36
C VAL A 99 -13.84 -2.74 1.52
N MET A 100 -15.00 -3.32 1.26
CA MET A 100 -15.98 -3.72 2.28
C MET A 100 -16.13 -5.23 2.27
N GLY A 101 -16.31 -5.83 3.45
CA GLY A 101 -16.61 -7.26 3.60
C GLY A 101 -17.33 -7.55 4.90
N GLY A 102 -17.67 -8.82 5.12
CA GLY A 102 -18.37 -9.28 6.31
C GLY A 102 -17.49 -10.14 7.22
N VAL A 103 -17.60 -9.93 8.53
CA VAL A 103 -17.08 -10.87 9.54
C VAL A 103 -18.20 -11.85 9.88
N VAL A 104 -17.93 -13.15 9.74
CA VAL A 104 -18.90 -14.21 10.03
C VAL A 104 -18.38 -15.12 11.12
N MET A 105 -19.29 -15.66 11.92
CA MET A 105 -18.96 -16.70 12.89
C MET A 105 -18.80 -18.04 12.17
N VAL A 106 -17.71 -18.74 12.45
CA VAL A 106 -17.48 -20.11 11.99
C VAL A 106 -17.46 -21.03 13.22
N VAL A 107 -18.23 -22.11 13.18
CA VAL A 107 -18.37 -23.07 14.29
C VAL A 107 -18.03 -24.48 13.81
N ASN A 108 -17.51 -25.32 14.70
CA ASN A 108 -17.31 -26.74 14.48
C ASN A 108 -18.15 -27.52 15.49
N LEU A 109 -19.35 -27.93 15.07
CA LEU A 109 -20.33 -28.60 15.92
C LEU A 109 -20.79 -29.89 15.23
N PRO A 110 -20.66 -31.07 15.89
CA PRO A 110 -21.11 -32.33 15.31
C PRO A 110 -22.57 -32.27 14.86
N GLY A 111 -22.84 -32.72 13.63
CA GLY A 111 -24.19 -32.77 13.06
C GLY A 111 -24.76 -31.43 12.58
N VAL A 112 -24.01 -30.32 12.68
CA VAL A 112 -24.42 -29.00 12.18
C VAL A 112 -23.65 -28.66 10.91
N THR A 113 -24.35 -28.42 9.81
CA THR A 113 -23.73 -28.09 8.51
C THR A 113 -23.65 -26.57 8.29
N PRO A 114 -22.79 -26.08 7.37
CA PRO A 114 -22.67 -24.65 7.09
C PRO A 114 -24.02 -23.99 6.77
N GLY A 115 -24.32 -22.86 7.42
CA GLY A 115 -25.55 -22.09 7.23
C GLY A 115 -26.78 -22.59 7.99
N GLN A 116 -26.70 -23.71 8.72
CA GLN A 116 -27.82 -24.26 9.47
C GLN A 116 -28.09 -23.52 10.79
N MET A 117 -27.04 -23.02 11.46
CA MET A 117 -27.16 -22.26 12.70
C MET A 117 -27.56 -20.81 12.40
N LYS A 118 -28.57 -20.32 13.11
CA LYS A 118 -28.98 -18.91 13.12
C LYS A 118 -28.85 -18.36 14.54
N LEU A 119 -28.18 -17.23 14.68
CA LEU A 119 -28.11 -16.47 15.92
C LEU A 119 -29.24 -15.44 15.95
N THR A 120 -29.76 -15.14 17.15
CA THR A 120 -30.78 -14.12 17.42
C THR A 120 -30.23 -13.05 18.33
#